data_AF-A0A0M2GPJ6-F1
#
_entry.id   AF-A0A0M2GPJ6-F1
#
_cell.length_a   1.000
_cell.length_b   1.000
_cell.length_c   1.000
_cell.angle_alpha   90.00
_cell.angle_beta   90.00
_cell.angle_gamma   90.00
#
_symmetry.space_group_name_H-M   'P 1'
#
loop_
_entity.id
_entity.type
_entity.pdbx_description
1 polymer ?
#
loop_
_entity_poly.entity_id
_entity_poly.type
_entity_poly.pdbx_seq_one_letter_code
_entity_poly.pdbx_strand_id
1 'polypeptide(L)'
;MATVTTTALCLLASAALAGCGAGGSGEDGSAGDILDEANATMRELDSVTVDITNRTTRGGTVTSHLVTDLDGRCRSKTTWSGGGALEQIRLDKTDYVRPNRAYLQKWKNNPGVTGEQRLWVKTPVDPASSGGDGLTSCKRPFDSFGTARKGDSTRVEGTKAVELIVTDKADKEGTYTFYVAEEGEPYLLKTVYKSAAQHTTTSFSGFDEPLNLRAPKPGEVLSVGG
;
A
#
# COMPACT_ATOMS: atom_id res chain seq x y z
N MET A 1 36.28 57.31 -44.92
CA MET A 1 37.59 57.79 -44.46
C MET A 1 37.63 57.75 -42.95
N ALA A 2 38.81 57.44 -42.41
CA ALA A 2 39.25 57.48 -41.00
C ALA A 2 38.76 56.38 -40.04
N THR A 3 39.68 55.45 -39.80
CA THR A 3 39.85 54.58 -38.61
C THR A 3 40.25 55.37 -37.37
N VAL A 4 39.75 55.00 -36.18
CA VAL A 4 40.51 55.06 -34.90
C VAL A 4 40.07 53.89 -33.99
N THR A 5 41.02 53.01 -33.70
CA THR A 5 41.04 52.00 -32.63
C THR A 5 41.45 52.62 -31.30
N THR A 6 40.76 52.32 -30.18
CA THR A 6 41.42 52.05 -28.88
C THR A 6 40.49 51.29 -27.91
N THR A 7 41.09 50.28 -27.26
CA THR A 7 40.61 49.31 -26.26
C THR A 7 40.17 49.87 -24.91
N ALA A 8 39.23 49.21 -24.22
CA ALA A 8 39.29 48.97 -22.76
C ALA A 8 38.32 47.86 -22.30
N LEU A 9 38.77 47.14 -21.28
CA LEU A 9 38.36 45.85 -20.71
C LEU A 9 37.20 45.95 -19.69
N CYS A 10 36.72 44.78 -19.24
CA CYS A 10 35.89 44.48 -18.03
C CYS A 10 34.36 44.54 -18.22
N LEU A 11 33.51 43.61 -17.78
CA LEU A 11 33.59 42.49 -16.82
C LEU A 11 32.41 41.51 -17.10
N LEU A 12 32.59 40.28 -16.65
CA LEU A 12 31.68 39.13 -16.70
C LEU A 12 30.23 39.43 -16.28
N ALA A 13 29.26 38.98 -17.09
CA ALA A 13 27.90 38.69 -16.63
C ALA A 13 27.57 37.24 -17.04
N SER A 14 27.76 36.34 -16.07
CA SER A 14 27.37 34.94 -16.13
C SER A 14 25.86 34.81 -16.29
N ALA A 15 25.45 34.09 -17.34
CA ALA A 15 24.14 33.50 -17.44
C ALA A 15 24.06 32.31 -16.48
N ALA A 16 23.03 32.26 -15.64
CA ALA A 16 22.54 31.02 -15.05
C ALA A 16 21.01 31.09 -14.96
N LEU A 17 20.41 29.98 -15.36
CA LEU A 17 19.01 29.75 -15.65
C LEU A 17 18.13 29.70 -14.38
N ALA A 18 16.83 29.86 -14.63
CA ALA A 18 15.73 29.68 -13.69
C ALA A 18 15.76 28.32 -12.96
N GLY A 19 15.24 28.31 -11.73
CA GLY A 19 14.87 27.10 -10.99
C GLY A 19 14.06 27.47 -9.75
N CYS A 20 12.80 27.09 -9.73
CA CYS A 20 11.79 27.44 -8.73
C CYS A 20 12.18 26.95 -7.33
N GLY A 21 12.40 27.87 -6.39
CA GLY A 21 12.65 27.57 -4.98
C GLY A 21 11.42 27.82 -4.12
N ALA A 22 10.79 26.75 -3.64
CA ALA A 22 9.99 26.69 -2.42
C ALA A 22 9.76 25.21 -2.09
N GLY A 23 10.26 24.59 -1.03
CA GLY A 23 11.08 25.00 0.11
C GLY A 23 11.11 23.79 1.06
N GLY A 24 12.31 23.34 1.45
CA GLY A 24 12.52 22.23 2.36
C GLY A 24 14.01 22.05 2.61
N SER A 25 14.49 22.61 3.72
CA SER A 25 15.91 22.60 4.10
C SER A 25 16.40 21.18 4.35
N GLY A 26 17.47 20.79 3.64
CA GLY A 26 18.49 19.79 3.98
C GLY A 26 18.04 18.38 4.40
N GLU A 27 17.30 18.27 5.49
CA GLU A 27 16.88 17.02 6.13
C GLU A 27 15.47 16.59 5.71
N ASP A 28 14.52 17.52 5.65
CA ASP A 28 13.13 17.23 5.22
C ASP A 28 13.09 16.84 3.72
N GLY A 29 13.95 17.45 2.89
CA GLY A 29 14.14 17.04 1.48
C GLY A 29 14.66 15.61 1.37
N SER A 30 15.71 15.28 2.15
CA SER A 30 16.29 13.93 2.13
C SER A 30 15.33 12.83 2.62
N ALA A 31 14.44 13.14 3.58
CA ALA A 31 13.44 12.19 4.05
C ALA A 31 12.36 11.93 3.01
N GLY A 32 11.96 12.96 2.26
CA GLY A 32 11.07 12.81 1.10
C GLY A 32 11.71 11.95 0.01
N ASP A 33 12.97 12.23 -0.33
CA ASP A 33 13.70 11.48 -1.36
C ASP A 33 13.81 9.99 -1.01
N ILE A 34 14.10 9.63 0.25
CA ILE A 34 14.15 8.23 0.69
C ILE A 34 12.77 7.56 0.54
N LEU A 35 11.68 8.26 0.90
CA LEU A 35 10.33 7.71 0.76
C LEU A 35 9.95 7.52 -0.71
N ASP A 36 10.29 8.49 -1.57
CA ASP A 36 10.05 8.42 -3.01
C ASP A 36 10.79 7.26 -3.65
N GLU A 37 12.07 7.07 -3.30
CA GLU A 37 12.88 5.94 -3.76
C GLU A 37 12.31 4.61 -3.30
N ALA A 38 11.97 4.48 -2.01
CA ALA A 38 11.34 3.27 -1.49
C ALA A 38 10.03 2.95 -2.20
N ASN A 39 9.19 3.96 -2.40
CA ASN A 39 7.94 3.81 -3.12
C ASN A 39 8.15 3.46 -4.60
N ALA A 40 9.21 3.95 -5.24
CA ALA A 40 9.57 3.55 -6.60
C ALA A 40 9.99 2.07 -6.64
N THR A 41 10.90 1.64 -5.78
CA THR A 41 11.33 0.24 -5.63
C THR A 41 10.13 -0.69 -5.41
N MET A 42 9.21 -0.32 -4.53
CA MET A 42 8.03 -1.13 -4.25
C MET A 42 7.07 -1.27 -5.45
N ARG A 43 7.05 -0.31 -6.40
CA ARG A 43 6.24 -0.40 -7.62
C ARG A 43 6.85 -1.29 -8.70
N GLU A 44 8.15 -1.57 -8.61
CA GLU A 44 8.89 -2.40 -9.58
C GLU A 44 8.85 -3.89 -9.24
N LEU A 45 8.36 -4.24 -8.05
CA LEU A 45 8.22 -5.63 -7.61
C LEU A 45 7.28 -6.43 -8.52
N ASP A 46 7.70 -7.66 -8.84
CA ASP A 46 6.86 -8.67 -9.48
C ASP A 46 5.79 -9.20 -8.53
N SER A 47 6.09 -9.23 -7.22
CA SER A 47 5.14 -9.62 -6.19
C SER A 47 5.49 -9.09 -4.80
N VAL A 48 4.48 -9.05 -3.93
CA VAL A 48 4.66 -8.70 -2.51
C VAL A 48 3.60 -9.35 -1.63
N THR A 49 4.01 -9.72 -0.41
CA THR A 49 3.11 -10.07 0.69
C THR A 49 2.84 -8.84 1.55
N VAL A 50 1.57 -8.60 1.88
CA VAL A 50 1.12 -7.48 2.68
C VAL A 50 0.21 -7.93 3.80
N ASP A 51 0.65 -7.69 5.03
CA ASP A 51 -0.12 -7.98 6.24
C ASP A 51 -0.61 -6.67 6.86
N ILE A 52 -1.92 -6.56 7.04
CA ILE A 52 -2.57 -5.37 7.60
C ILE A 52 -3.24 -5.76 8.90
N THR A 53 -3.00 -5.01 9.96
CA THR A 53 -3.80 -5.04 11.18
C THR A 53 -4.32 -3.65 11.48
N ASN A 54 -5.65 -3.51 11.43
CA ASN A 54 -6.36 -2.30 11.80
C ASN A 54 -7.08 -2.50 13.13
N ARG A 55 -6.88 -1.57 14.06
CA ARG A 55 -7.56 -1.53 15.35
C ARG A 55 -8.24 -0.18 15.51
N THR A 56 -9.50 -0.19 15.94
CA THR A 56 -10.25 1.03 16.23
C THR A 56 -10.44 1.21 17.74
N THR A 57 -10.50 2.44 18.21
CA THR A 57 -10.68 2.73 19.65
C THR A 57 -12.09 2.42 20.16
N ARG A 58 -13.08 2.32 19.27
CA ARG A 58 -14.44 1.84 19.60
C ARG A 58 -14.54 0.33 19.78
N GLY A 59 -13.41 -0.37 19.70
CA GLY A 59 -13.35 -1.82 19.73
C GLY A 59 -13.51 -2.42 18.33
N GLY A 60 -12.79 -3.51 18.11
CA GLY A 60 -12.77 -4.22 16.84
C GLY A 60 -11.40 -4.22 16.20
N THR A 61 -11.06 -5.35 15.60
CA THR A 61 -9.83 -5.57 14.86
C THR A 61 -10.19 -6.13 13.50
N VAL A 62 -9.57 -5.59 12.46
CA VAL A 62 -9.57 -6.17 11.12
C VAL A 62 -8.15 -6.59 10.81
N THR A 63 -7.96 -7.84 10.42
CA THR A 63 -6.67 -8.30 9.89
C THR A 63 -6.84 -8.70 8.45
N SER A 64 -5.82 -8.46 7.64
CA SER A 64 -5.79 -8.87 6.24
C SER A 64 -4.42 -9.42 5.91
N HIS A 65 -4.38 -10.57 5.27
CA HIS A 65 -3.19 -11.13 4.64
C HIS A 65 -3.41 -11.11 3.13
N LEU A 66 -2.51 -10.50 2.38
CA LEU A 66 -2.58 -10.33 0.93
C LEU A 66 -1.26 -10.77 0.31
N VAL A 67 -1.32 -11.55 -0.76
CA VAL A 67 -0.18 -11.77 -1.67
C VAL A 67 -0.61 -11.35 -3.06
N THR A 68 0.14 -10.47 -3.71
CA THR A 68 -0.28 -9.81 -4.97
C THR A 68 0.87 -9.57 -5.93
N ASP A 69 0.57 -9.51 -7.23
CA ASP A 69 1.48 -9.03 -8.28
C ASP A 69 1.39 -7.51 -8.52
N LEU A 70 0.75 -6.79 -7.60
CA LEU A 70 0.50 -5.35 -7.68
C LEU A 70 -0.38 -4.91 -8.86
N ASP A 71 -0.90 -5.85 -9.65
CA ASP A 71 -1.77 -5.59 -10.78
C ASP A 71 -3.11 -6.33 -10.63
N GLY A 72 -3.30 -7.40 -11.42
CA GLY A 72 -4.58 -8.06 -11.60
C GLY A 72 -4.76 -9.32 -10.77
N ARG A 73 -3.72 -9.84 -10.11
CA ARG A 73 -3.78 -11.17 -9.47
C ARG A 73 -3.37 -11.11 -8.02
N CYS A 74 -4.21 -11.67 -7.16
CA CYS A 74 -3.89 -11.77 -5.75
C CYS A 74 -4.63 -12.90 -5.05
N ARG A 75 -4.15 -13.25 -3.86
CA ARG A 75 -4.89 -14.00 -2.85
C ARG A 75 -4.98 -13.17 -1.60
N SER A 76 -6.17 -13.05 -1.04
CA SER A 76 -6.34 -12.37 0.24
C SER A 76 -7.22 -13.15 1.20
N LYS A 77 -7.00 -12.90 2.49
CA LYS A 77 -7.90 -13.30 3.56
C LYS A 77 -8.04 -12.15 4.54
N THR A 78 -9.25 -11.65 4.69
CA THR A 78 -9.59 -10.62 5.67
C THR A 78 -10.44 -11.24 6.79
N THR A 79 -10.15 -10.88 8.03
CA THR A 79 -10.90 -11.32 9.21
C THR A 79 -11.30 -10.14 10.08
N TRP A 80 -12.45 -10.25 10.74
CA TRP A 80 -12.99 -9.24 11.64
C TRP A 80 -13.19 -9.84 13.02
N SER A 81 -13.03 -9.05 14.08
CA SER A 81 -13.19 -9.46 15.48
C SER A 81 -14.54 -10.11 15.82
N GLY A 82 -15.59 -9.90 15.01
CA GLY A 82 -16.87 -10.60 15.13
C GLY A 82 -16.91 -12.00 14.53
N GLY A 83 -15.75 -12.58 14.20
CA GLY A 83 -15.62 -13.91 13.60
C GLY A 83 -15.89 -13.96 12.10
N GLY A 84 -16.28 -12.84 11.46
CA GLY A 84 -16.41 -12.75 10.02
C GLY A 84 -15.08 -12.99 9.32
N ALA A 85 -15.10 -13.67 8.19
CA ALA A 85 -13.94 -13.85 7.32
C ALA A 85 -14.36 -13.85 5.85
N LEU A 86 -13.50 -13.31 5.00
CA LEU A 86 -13.66 -13.24 3.56
C LEU A 86 -12.33 -13.62 2.92
N GLU A 87 -12.37 -14.65 2.08
CA GLU A 87 -11.22 -15.06 1.26
C GLU A 87 -11.47 -14.71 -0.19
N GLN A 88 -10.41 -14.31 -0.88
CA GLN A 88 -10.43 -13.92 -2.29
C GLN A 88 -9.24 -14.57 -3.01
N ILE A 89 -9.47 -15.07 -4.21
CA ILE A 89 -8.43 -15.35 -5.19
C ILE A 89 -8.85 -14.63 -6.47
N ARG A 90 -8.08 -13.62 -6.88
CA ARG A 90 -8.27 -12.96 -8.16
C ARG A 90 -7.32 -13.53 -9.18
N LEU A 91 -7.87 -13.97 -10.30
CA LEU A 91 -7.14 -14.33 -11.51
C LEU A 91 -7.64 -13.39 -12.61
N ASP A 92 -6.91 -12.29 -12.79
CA ASP A 92 -7.20 -11.23 -13.75
C ASP A 92 -8.61 -10.66 -13.57
N LYS A 93 -9.53 -11.01 -14.47
CA LYS A 93 -10.91 -10.51 -14.51
C LYS A 93 -11.90 -11.38 -13.73
N THR A 94 -11.43 -12.38 -13.00
CA THR A 94 -12.28 -13.29 -12.22
C THR A 94 -11.88 -13.29 -10.76
N ASP A 95 -12.85 -13.06 -9.87
CA ASP A 95 -12.71 -13.32 -8.44
C ASP A 95 -13.34 -14.67 -8.08
N TYR A 96 -12.62 -15.42 -7.27
CA TYR A 96 -13.17 -16.50 -6.46
C TYR A 96 -13.28 -15.99 -5.03
N VAL A 97 -14.49 -15.92 -4.51
CA VAL A 97 -14.77 -15.34 -3.19
C VAL A 97 -15.38 -16.38 -2.27
N ARG A 98 -14.87 -16.49 -1.05
CA ARG A 98 -15.41 -17.40 -0.04
C ARG A 98 -15.67 -16.63 1.26
N PRO A 99 -16.92 -16.21 1.53
CA PRO A 99 -17.30 -15.69 2.83
C PRO A 99 -17.55 -16.85 3.80
N ASN A 100 -17.24 -16.65 5.09
CA ASN A 100 -17.70 -17.57 6.11
C ASN A 100 -19.12 -17.26 6.59
N ARG A 101 -19.70 -18.14 7.43
CA ARG A 101 -21.06 -17.98 7.97
C ARG A 101 -21.26 -16.66 8.71
N ALA A 102 -20.32 -16.29 9.57
CA ALA A 102 -20.42 -15.06 10.37
C ALA A 102 -20.44 -13.80 9.47
N TYR A 103 -19.66 -13.80 8.39
CA TYR A 103 -19.71 -12.73 7.38
C TYR A 103 -21.09 -12.67 6.70
N LEU A 104 -21.63 -13.81 6.26
CA LEU A 104 -22.94 -13.86 5.59
C LEU A 104 -24.08 -13.38 6.49
N GLN A 105 -24.11 -13.83 7.74
CA GLN A 105 -25.14 -13.46 8.71
C GLN A 105 -25.12 -11.95 8.99
N LYS A 106 -23.92 -11.38 9.19
CA LYS A 106 -23.77 -9.98 9.59
C LYS A 106 -23.82 -9.00 8.42
N TRP A 107 -23.02 -9.21 7.39
CA TRP A 107 -22.76 -8.21 6.35
C TRP A 107 -23.61 -8.40 5.09
N LYS A 108 -24.15 -9.59 4.86
CA LYS A 108 -25.14 -9.83 3.79
C LYS A 108 -26.58 -9.90 4.32
N ASN A 109 -26.78 -9.55 5.60
CA ASN A 109 -28.06 -9.56 6.30
C ASN A 109 -28.86 -10.86 6.06
N ASN A 110 -28.16 -12.00 6.11
CA ASN A 110 -28.75 -13.31 5.85
C ASN A 110 -28.71 -14.18 7.12
N PRO A 111 -29.54 -13.87 8.14
CA PRO A 111 -29.53 -14.58 9.42
C PRO A 111 -29.95 -16.05 9.29
N GLY A 112 -30.60 -16.45 8.18
CA GLY A 112 -31.05 -17.82 7.93
C GLY A 112 -29.93 -18.80 7.57
N VAL A 113 -28.70 -18.34 7.33
CA VAL A 113 -27.56 -19.23 7.06
C VAL A 113 -27.12 -19.93 8.34
N THR A 114 -27.45 -21.21 8.48
CA THR A 114 -27.10 -22.02 9.66
C THR A 114 -25.85 -22.87 9.44
N GLY A 115 -25.64 -23.36 8.22
CA GLY A 115 -24.49 -24.19 7.83
C GLY A 115 -23.18 -23.40 7.70
N GLU A 116 -22.05 -24.10 7.79
CA GLU A 116 -20.75 -23.53 7.41
C GLU A 116 -20.72 -23.27 5.90
N GLN A 117 -20.27 -22.08 5.50
CA GLN A 117 -19.97 -21.81 4.11
C GLN A 117 -18.52 -22.16 3.82
N ARG A 118 -18.30 -23.12 2.93
CA ARG A 118 -16.97 -23.64 2.58
C ARG A 118 -16.67 -23.54 1.09
N LEU A 119 -17.68 -23.22 0.28
CA LEU A 119 -17.58 -23.18 -1.16
C LEU A 119 -17.24 -21.76 -1.64
N TRP A 120 -16.50 -21.69 -2.74
CA TRP A 120 -16.15 -20.46 -3.44
C TRP A 120 -17.27 -20.06 -4.40
N VAL A 121 -17.52 -18.77 -4.50
CA VAL A 121 -18.34 -18.17 -5.54
C VAL A 121 -17.40 -17.64 -6.61
N LYS A 122 -17.61 -18.02 -7.87
CA LYS A 122 -16.92 -17.42 -9.01
C LYS A 122 -17.72 -16.21 -9.50
N THR A 123 -17.10 -15.05 -9.57
CA THR A 123 -17.73 -13.81 -10.06
C THR A 123 -16.76 -13.07 -11.00
N PRO A 124 -17.25 -12.39 -12.05
CA PRO A 124 -16.41 -11.42 -12.75
C PRO A 124 -15.99 -10.30 -11.80
N VAL A 125 -14.80 -9.76 -12.02
CA VAL A 125 -14.33 -8.55 -11.35
C VAL A 125 -15.19 -7.39 -11.85
N ASP A 126 -15.82 -6.68 -10.91
CA ASP A 126 -16.49 -5.43 -11.20
C ASP A 126 -15.47 -4.27 -11.06
N PRO A 127 -15.04 -3.63 -12.17
CA PRO A 127 -14.11 -2.51 -12.10
C PRO A 127 -14.71 -1.27 -11.43
N ALA A 128 -16.04 -1.20 -11.29
CA ALA A 128 -16.74 -0.12 -10.59
C ALA A 128 -16.94 -0.40 -9.09
N SER A 129 -16.69 -1.63 -8.62
CA SER A 129 -16.73 -1.97 -7.20
C SER A 129 -15.47 -1.44 -6.51
N SER A 130 -15.52 -0.19 -6.07
CA SER A 130 -14.49 0.46 -5.27
C SER A 130 -14.53 0.00 -3.80
N GLY A 131 -14.32 -1.30 -3.57
CA GLY A 131 -14.16 -1.91 -2.24
C GLY A 131 -15.42 -1.97 -1.38
N GLY A 132 -16.60 -1.63 -1.93
CA GLY A 132 -17.87 -1.63 -1.20
C GLY A 132 -18.42 -3.01 -0.83
N ASP A 133 -17.92 -4.07 -1.46
CA ASP A 133 -18.25 -5.46 -1.15
C ASP A 133 -17.30 -6.11 -0.13
N GLY A 134 -16.26 -5.39 0.30
CA GLY A 134 -15.22 -5.87 1.21
C GLY A 134 -14.10 -6.67 0.54
N LEU A 135 -14.08 -6.78 -0.79
CA LEU A 135 -12.97 -7.39 -1.52
C LEU A 135 -11.73 -6.49 -1.50
N THR A 136 -10.57 -7.13 -1.50
CA THR A 136 -9.27 -6.46 -1.51
C THR A 136 -8.88 -6.09 -2.93
N SER A 137 -8.36 -4.88 -3.13
CA SER A 137 -7.66 -4.53 -4.35
C SER A 137 -6.34 -5.28 -4.44
N CYS A 138 -6.12 -6.01 -5.54
CA CYS A 138 -4.81 -6.59 -5.82
C CYS A 138 -3.77 -5.50 -6.12
N LYS A 139 -4.20 -4.40 -6.76
CA LYS A 139 -3.36 -3.22 -6.97
C LYS A 139 -3.07 -2.53 -5.65
N ARG A 140 -1.82 -2.12 -5.45
CA ARG A 140 -1.39 -1.31 -4.32
C ARG A 140 -0.67 -0.06 -4.84
N PRO A 141 -1.25 1.13 -4.67
CA PRO A 141 -0.52 2.35 -4.94
C PRO A 141 0.52 2.55 -3.83
N PHE A 142 1.77 2.81 -4.23
CA PHE A 142 2.86 3.21 -3.33
C PHE A 142 3.16 4.67 -3.57
N ASP A 143 2.22 5.56 -3.26
CA ASP A 143 2.40 6.99 -3.53
C ASP A 143 2.96 7.72 -2.30
N SER A 144 3.82 8.69 -2.57
CA SER A 144 4.31 9.62 -1.56
C SER A 144 3.30 10.76 -1.38
N PHE A 145 3.20 11.23 -0.14
CA PHE A 145 2.28 12.30 0.23
C PHE A 145 2.79 13.05 1.46
N GLY A 146 2.17 14.20 1.73
CA GLY A 146 2.48 15.00 2.91
C GLY A 146 3.92 15.52 2.94
N THR A 147 4.43 15.75 4.14
CA THR A 147 5.82 16.13 4.39
C THR A 147 6.46 15.08 5.29
N ALA A 148 7.55 14.48 4.80
CA ALA A 148 8.33 13.49 5.51
C ALA A 148 9.42 14.15 6.35
N ARG A 149 9.67 13.58 7.54
CA ARG A 149 10.83 13.87 8.37
C ARG A 149 11.51 12.59 8.78
N LYS A 150 12.84 12.62 8.83
CA LYS A 150 13.62 11.49 9.32
C LYS A 150 13.43 11.34 10.83
N GLY A 151 13.10 10.15 11.27
CA GLY A 151 13.07 9.72 12.66
C GLY A 151 14.32 8.90 13.01
N ASP A 152 14.17 8.01 13.98
CA ASP A 152 15.27 7.17 14.45
C ASP A 152 15.56 5.99 13.50
N SER A 153 16.78 5.45 13.59
CA SER A 153 17.09 4.13 13.04
C SER A 153 16.63 3.03 14.01
N THR A 154 16.03 1.97 13.47
CA THR A 154 15.44 0.86 14.23
C THR A 154 15.63 -0.46 13.49
N ARG A 155 15.00 -1.54 13.99
CA ARG A 155 14.89 -2.81 13.27
C ARG A 155 13.44 -3.22 13.06
N VAL A 156 13.13 -3.62 11.83
CA VAL A 156 11.86 -4.28 11.48
C VAL A 156 12.19 -5.71 11.08
N GLU A 157 11.70 -6.67 11.88
CA GLU A 157 11.92 -8.11 11.65
C GLU A 157 13.40 -8.51 11.46
N GLY A 158 14.30 -7.78 12.14
CA GLY A 158 15.74 -8.00 12.06
C GLY A 158 16.45 -7.16 11.00
N THR A 159 15.75 -6.53 10.05
CA THR A 159 16.32 -5.63 9.06
C THR A 159 16.47 -4.22 9.62
N LYS A 160 17.64 -3.60 9.43
CA LYS A 160 17.89 -2.22 9.84
C LYS A 160 17.04 -1.27 8.99
N ALA A 161 16.34 -0.35 9.63
CA ALA A 161 15.39 0.53 8.97
C ALA A 161 15.43 1.96 9.51
N VAL A 162 15.24 2.93 8.63
CA VAL A 162 15.04 4.34 8.98
C VAL A 162 13.55 4.59 9.12
N GLU A 163 13.16 5.30 10.18
CA GLU A 163 11.81 5.82 10.33
C GLU A 163 11.64 7.11 9.52
N LEU A 164 10.56 7.20 8.76
CA LEU A 164 10.13 8.42 8.06
C LEU A 164 8.74 8.78 8.56
N ILE A 165 8.66 9.86 9.32
CA ILE A 165 7.42 10.36 9.92
C ILE A 165 6.78 11.34 8.94
N VAL A 166 5.59 10.99 8.46
CA VAL A 166 4.85 11.76 7.47
C VAL A 166 3.59 12.34 8.10
N THR A 167 3.42 13.64 7.89
CA THR A 167 2.18 14.36 8.20
C THR A 167 1.56 14.88 6.92
N ASP A 168 0.26 14.69 6.74
CA ASP A 168 -0.49 15.17 5.59
C ASP A 168 -1.38 16.36 5.99
N LYS A 169 -1.46 17.40 5.16
CA LYS A 169 -2.41 18.49 5.38
C LYS A 169 -3.86 18.04 5.18
N ALA A 170 -4.08 17.01 4.37
CA ALA A 170 -5.39 16.40 4.13
C ALA A 170 -5.86 15.53 5.31
N ASP A 171 -4.93 14.93 6.06
CA ASP A 171 -5.22 14.19 7.29
C ASP A 171 -4.59 14.87 8.51
N LYS A 172 -5.40 15.71 9.18
CA LYS A 172 -4.99 16.43 10.39
C LYS A 172 -5.12 15.60 11.67
N GLU A 173 -5.69 14.39 11.59
CA GLU A 173 -6.04 13.59 12.75
C GLU A 173 -5.00 12.53 13.06
N GLY A 174 -4.20 12.14 12.07
CA GLY A 174 -3.22 11.07 12.20
C GLY A 174 -1.82 11.41 11.75
N THR A 175 -0.90 10.52 12.12
CA THR A 175 0.49 10.51 11.67
C THR A 175 0.78 9.17 11.03
N TYR A 176 1.56 9.21 9.95
CA TYR A 176 2.08 8.03 9.29
C TYR A 176 3.57 7.88 9.65
N THR A 177 4.00 6.66 9.93
CA THR A 177 5.42 6.32 10.10
C THR A 177 5.75 5.21 9.12
N PHE A 178 6.60 5.50 8.15
CA PHE A 178 7.14 4.55 7.20
C PHE A 178 8.48 4.04 7.72
N TYR A 179 8.77 2.77 7.49
CA TYR A 179 10.01 2.12 7.89
C TYR A 179 10.67 1.59 6.63
N VAL A 180 11.74 2.26 6.20
CA VAL A 180 12.46 1.95 4.95
C VAL A 180 13.76 1.24 5.29
N ALA A 181 14.11 0.18 4.58
CA ALA A 181 15.37 -0.53 4.77
C ALA A 181 16.58 0.40 4.57
N GLU A 182 17.57 0.34 5.48
CA GLU A 182 18.82 1.11 5.37
C GLU A 182 19.94 0.34 4.66
N GLU A 183 19.73 -0.94 4.39
CA GLU A 183 20.72 -1.85 3.83
C GLU A 183 20.12 -2.60 2.64
N GLY A 184 20.84 -2.68 1.53
CA GLY A 184 20.35 -3.29 0.29
C GLY A 184 19.40 -2.36 -0.48
N GLU A 185 18.39 -2.95 -1.10
CA GLU A 185 17.33 -2.19 -1.78
C GLU A 185 16.44 -1.48 -0.74
N PRO A 186 15.96 -0.26 -1.01
CA PRO A 186 15.25 0.57 -0.05
C PRO A 186 13.78 0.13 0.09
N TYR A 187 13.55 -1.14 0.39
CA TYR A 187 12.19 -1.67 0.55
C TYR A 187 11.44 -0.96 1.68
N LEU A 188 10.18 -0.65 1.43
CA LEU A 188 9.25 -0.26 2.48
C LEU A 188 8.88 -1.52 3.28
N LEU A 189 9.39 -1.63 4.51
CA LEU A 189 9.19 -2.81 5.35
C LEU A 189 7.88 -2.75 6.13
N LYS A 190 7.50 -1.54 6.57
CA LYS A 190 6.32 -1.34 7.42
C LYS A 190 5.79 0.09 7.29
N THR A 191 4.48 0.24 7.44
CA THR A 191 3.81 1.53 7.63
C THR A 191 2.92 1.44 8.86
N VAL A 192 3.01 2.44 9.73
CA VAL A 192 2.12 2.60 10.88
C VAL A 192 1.33 3.89 10.70
N TYR A 193 0.01 3.79 10.71
CA TYR A 193 -0.88 4.93 10.82
C TYR A 193 -1.46 4.98 12.23
N LYS A 194 -1.40 6.14 12.88
CA LYS A 194 -1.96 6.33 14.22
C LYS A 194 -2.71 7.65 14.31
N SER A 195 -3.95 7.56 14.78
CA SER A 195 -4.79 8.69 15.19
C SER A 195 -5.45 8.38 16.55
N ALA A 196 -6.25 9.31 17.06
CA ALA A 196 -7.04 9.08 18.28
C ALA A 196 -8.13 8.01 18.08
N ALA A 197 -8.56 7.75 16.84
CA ALA A 197 -9.63 6.80 16.53
C ALA A 197 -9.11 5.43 16.07
N GLN A 198 -7.90 5.38 15.52
CA GLN A 198 -7.44 4.24 14.73
C GLN A 198 -5.93 4.03 14.83
N HIS A 199 -5.52 2.76 14.84
CA HIS A 199 -4.14 2.34 14.70
C HIS A 199 -4.08 1.24 13.63
N THR A 200 -3.39 1.51 12.52
CA THR A 200 -3.18 0.56 11.43
C THR A 200 -1.70 0.26 11.31
N THR A 201 -1.34 -1.02 11.30
CA THR A 201 -0.01 -1.48 10.94
C THR A 201 -0.12 -2.24 9.62
N THR A 202 0.72 -1.89 8.66
CA THR A 202 0.90 -2.60 7.41
C THR A 202 2.34 -3.06 7.34
N SER A 203 2.59 -4.35 7.19
CA SER A 203 3.93 -4.93 6.97
C SER A 203 4.03 -5.44 5.55
N PHE A 204 5.21 -5.32 4.96
CA PHE A 204 5.50 -5.80 3.61
C PHE A 204 6.68 -6.80 3.68
N SER A 205 6.54 -7.91 2.97
CA SER A 205 7.53 -8.99 2.95
C SER A 205 7.35 -9.82 1.67
N GLY A 206 8.17 -10.87 1.50
CA GLY A 206 8.07 -11.77 0.34
C GLY A 206 8.23 -11.03 -0.99
N PHE A 207 9.14 -10.06 -1.03
CA PHE A 207 9.47 -9.26 -2.22
C PHE A 207 9.94 -10.20 -3.35
N ASP A 208 9.29 -10.10 -4.51
CA ASP A 208 9.57 -10.89 -5.72
C ASP A 208 9.47 -12.42 -5.55
N GLU A 209 8.77 -12.90 -4.52
CA GLU A 209 8.52 -14.32 -4.37
C GLU A 209 7.55 -14.83 -5.46
N PRO A 210 7.72 -16.05 -6.00
CA PRO A 210 6.84 -16.57 -7.03
C PRO A 210 5.35 -16.61 -6.62
N LEU A 211 4.51 -15.89 -7.37
CA LEU A 211 3.08 -15.81 -7.12
C LEU A 211 2.35 -17.09 -7.58
N ASN A 212 2.22 -18.06 -6.68
CA ASN A 212 1.59 -19.35 -6.94
C ASN A 212 0.06 -19.32 -6.76
N LEU A 213 -0.65 -18.60 -7.64
CA LEU A 213 -2.10 -18.53 -7.60
C LEU A 213 -2.76 -19.61 -8.47
N ARG A 214 -3.79 -20.26 -7.92
CA ARG A 214 -4.60 -21.26 -8.62
C ARG A 214 -6.06 -21.06 -8.27
N ALA A 215 -6.92 -21.29 -9.25
CA ALA A 215 -8.35 -21.36 -9.02
C ALA A 215 -8.64 -22.50 -8.01
N PRO A 216 -9.72 -22.38 -7.21
CA PRO A 216 -10.21 -23.50 -6.41
C PRO A 216 -10.54 -24.72 -7.28
N LYS A 217 -10.53 -25.91 -6.68
CA LYS A 217 -10.90 -27.13 -7.40
C LYS A 217 -12.37 -27.05 -7.83
N PRO A 218 -12.78 -27.69 -8.94
CA PRO A 218 -14.17 -27.64 -9.41
C PRO A 218 -15.22 -28.00 -8.34
N GLY A 219 -14.95 -29.01 -7.49
CA GLY A 219 -15.84 -29.40 -6.39
C GLY A 219 -15.87 -28.44 -5.20
N GLU A 220 -15.04 -27.40 -5.20
CA GLU A 220 -15.00 -26.35 -4.17
C GLU A 220 -15.70 -25.08 -4.63
N VAL A 221 -16.13 -24.99 -5.89
CA VAL A 221 -16.83 -23.82 -6.45
C VAL A 221 -18.33 -24.13 -6.51
N LEU A 222 -19.15 -23.18 -6.05
CA LEU A 222 -20.59 -23.26 -6.24
C LEU A 222 -20.91 -23.30 -7.73
N SER A 223 -21.52 -24.39 -8.17
CA SER A 223 -22.12 -24.46 -9.49
C SER A 223 -23.27 -23.47 -9.54
N VAL A 224 -23.13 -22.41 -10.35
CA VAL A 224 -24.29 -21.65 -10.80
C VAL A 224 -25.03 -22.61 -11.72
N GLY A 225 -26.20 -23.09 -11.30
CA GLY A 225 -27.02 -23.99 -12.12
C GLY A 225 -27.23 -23.39 -13.52
N GLY A 226 -27.13 -24.24 -14.54
CA GLY A 226 -27.27 -23.86 -15.95
C GLY A 226 -28.67 -23.44 -16.36
#